data_AF-A0A8C0WAN3-F1
#
_entry.id   AF-A0A8C0WAN3-F1
#
_cell.length_a   1.000
_cell.length_b   1.000
_cell.length_c   1.000
_cell.angle_alpha   90.00
_cell.angle_beta   90.00
_cell.angle_gamma   90.00
#
_symmetry.space_group_name_H-M   'P 1'
#
loop_
_entity.id
_entity.type
_entity.pdbx_description
1 polymer ?
#
loop_
_entity_poly.entity_id
_entity_poly.type
_entity_poly.pdbx_seq_one_letter_code
_entity_poly.pdbx_strand_id
1 'polypeptide(L)'
;MLRAAWRALSSIRTQAGVQAPVLVLPGGGNARLPSARWGLQPQIQPNQDDDLPPSMLLKDYQNVPGIDKVDAVVKRLLSLEMANQKEKLKVKQELMMNKVVANPKDTRSLEARIVALTIKIRNYEEHMQKHGKDKAHKRFLLMSIDQRKKMLKNLRKTNYDVFEKTCRELDIEYTFPPQYYRKAHHRFLIKKALCIQVFQEKQKLKKQKRALKAAAAAAAQKDDNQGNTESPSKA
;
A
#
# COMPACT_ATOMS: atom_id res chain seq x y z
N MET A 1 51.02 29.67 -36.98
CA MET A 1 52.39 29.19 -36.72
C MET A 1 52.67 29.35 -35.23
N LEU A 2 53.08 28.24 -34.61
CA LEU A 2 54.00 28.14 -33.47
C LEU A 2 53.56 28.82 -32.16
N ARG A 3 53.03 28.08 -31.18
CA ARG A 3 53.75 27.21 -30.21
C ARG A 3 54.82 27.95 -29.40
N ALA A 4 54.66 27.79 -28.09
CA ALA A 4 55.69 27.77 -27.05
C ALA A 4 56.23 29.14 -26.58
N ALA A 5 55.82 29.54 -25.40
CA ALA A 5 56.59 29.31 -24.16
C ALA A 5 55.65 29.77 -23.02
N TRP A 6 55.48 29.09 -21.90
CA TRP A 6 56.51 28.68 -20.96
C TRP A 6 56.00 27.44 -20.20
N ARG A 7 56.70 26.33 -20.33
CA ARG A 7 56.76 25.30 -19.29
C ARG A 7 58.12 25.44 -18.63
N ALA A 8 58.16 25.85 -17.37
CA ALA A 8 59.21 25.50 -16.45
C ALA A 8 58.70 25.72 -15.02
N LEU A 9 59.02 24.76 -14.14
CA LEU A 9 58.77 24.74 -12.69
C LEU A 9 57.32 24.34 -12.35
N SER A 10 57.02 23.21 -11.73
CA SER A 10 57.83 22.28 -10.96
C SER A 10 57.11 20.93 -10.90
N SER A 11 57.86 19.88 -11.16
CA SER A 11 57.57 18.54 -10.66
C SER A 11 57.87 18.56 -9.17
N ILE A 12 56.89 18.25 -8.32
CA ILE A 12 57.02 17.23 -7.28
C ILE A 12 55.60 16.75 -6.96
N ARG A 13 55.38 15.52 -7.38
CA ARG A 13 54.26 14.65 -7.07
C ARG A 13 54.58 14.00 -5.73
N THR A 14 53.76 14.23 -4.72
CA THR A 14 53.65 13.33 -3.56
C THR A 14 52.19 12.94 -3.42
N GLN A 15 51.95 11.66 -3.65
CA GLN A 15 50.66 11.01 -3.41
C GLN A 15 50.55 10.71 -1.91
N ALA A 16 49.46 11.15 -1.28
CA ALA A 16 48.92 10.51 -0.09
C ALA A 16 47.40 10.71 -0.14
N GLY A 17 46.71 9.65 -0.55
CA GLY A 17 45.26 9.62 -0.71
C GLY A 17 44.57 9.58 0.64
N VAL A 18 43.87 10.67 0.97
CA VAL A 18 42.72 10.65 1.85
C VAL A 18 41.50 10.86 0.95
N GLN A 19 40.79 9.77 0.62
CA GLN A 19 39.50 9.86 -0.04
C GLN A 19 38.50 10.47 0.94
N ALA A 20 38.33 11.78 0.89
CA ALA A 20 37.10 12.42 1.30
C ALA A 20 36.04 12.11 0.22
N PRO A 21 34.85 11.61 0.57
CA PRO A 21 33.78 11.49 -0.41
C PRO A 21 33.32 12.91 -0.76
N VAL A 22 33.83 13.42 -1.88
CA VAL A 22 33.29 14.58 -2.59
C VAL A 22 31.88 14.18 -3.03
N LEU A 23 30.86 14.70 -2.34
CA LEU A 23 29.50 14.64 -2.85
C LEU A 23 29.43 15.60 -4.05
N VAL A 24 29.64 15.03 -5.23
CA VAL A 24 29.39 15.65 -6.52
C VAL A 24 27.94 16.14 -6.54
N LEU A 25 27.76 17.46 -6.67
CA LEU A 25 26.48 18.03 -7.12
C LEU A 25 26.26 17.56 -8.56
N PRO A 26 25.20 16.78 -8.86
CA PRO A 26 24.89 16.46 -10.23
C PRO A 26 24.38 17.72 -10.91
N GLY A 27 25.03 18.05 -12.03
CA GLY A 27 24.67 19.16 -12.91
C GLY A 27 23.23 19.07 -13.40
N GLY A 28 22.75 20.23 -13.88
CA GLY A 28 21.40 20.47 -14.36
C GLY A 28 20.92 19.45 -15.39
N GLY A 29 20.27 18.40 -14.89
CA GLY A 29 19.28 17.62 -15.61
C GLY A 29 17.94 17.92 -14.95
N ASN A 30 16.91 18.18 -15.76
CA ASN A 30 15.52 18.28 -15.30
C ASN A 30 15.24 17.16 -14.31
N ALA A 31 15.18 17.49 -13.02
CA ALA A 31 14.64 16.64 -11.99
C ALA A 31 13.16 16.48 -12.31
N ARG A 32 12.82 15.54 -13.19
CA ARG A 32 11.50 14.94 -13.20
C ARG A 32 11.34 14.41 -11.78
N LEU A 33 10.56 15.13 -10.98
CA LEU A 33 9.95 14.57 -9.79
C LEU A 33 9.48 13.16 -10.17
N PRO A 34 9.81 12.11 -9.40
CA PRO A 34 9.28 10.79 -9.70
C PRO A 34 7.77 10.94 -9.86
N SER A 35 7.29 10.63 -11.06
CA SER A 35 5.88 10.76 -11.48
C SER A 35 4.92 9.98 -10.55
N ALA A 36 5.48 9.15 -9.66
CA ALA A 36 4.81 8.49 -8.55
C ALA A 36 4.08 9.43 -7.57
N ARG A 37 4.21 10.76 -7.67
CA ARG A 37 3.46 11.71 -6.81
C ARG A 37 1.98 11.84 -7.16
N TRP A 38 1.55 11.33 -8.31
CA TRP A 38 0.13 11.04 -8.59
C TRP A 38 -0.08 9.53 -8.67
N GLY A 39 0.41 8.81 -7.66
CA GLY A 39 0.17 7.40 -7.45
C GLY A 39 -1.26 7.13 -6.98
N LEU A 40 -2.21 7.26 -7.91
CA LEU A 40 -3.48 6.54 -7.86
C LEU A 40 -3.79 6.05 -9.28
N GLN A 41 -2.83 5.37 -9.89
CA GLN A 41 -3.25 4.23 -10.68
C GLN A 41 -3.46 3.14 -9.63
N PRO A 42 -4.70 2.70 -9.35
CA PRO A 42 -4.85 1.51 -8.54
C PRO A 42 -4.18 0.42 -9.37
N GLN A 43 -3.01 -0.04 -8.90
CA GLN A 43 -2.46 -1.31 -9.33
C GLN A 43 -3.44 -2.34 -8.78
N ILE A 44 -4.52 -2.57 -9.52
CA ILE A 44 -5.43 -3.67 -9.23
C ILE A 44 -4.60 -4.88 -9.63
N GLN A 45 -3.99 -5.51 -8.63
CA GLN A 45 -3.51 -6.87 -8.76
C GLN A 45 -4.66 -7.66 -9.37
N PRO A 46 -4.45 -8.40 -10.47
CA PRO A 46 -5.48 -9.28 -10.99
C PRO A 46 -5.80 -10.27 -9.87
N ASN A 47 -6.93 -10.09 -9.20
CA ASN A 47 -7.37 -11.04 -8.19
C ASN A 47 -7.70 -12.33 -8.95
N GLN A 48 -7.08 -13.44 -8.55
CA GLN A 48 -7.29 -14.77 -9.16
C GLN A 48 -8.76 -15.19 -9.26
N ASP A 49 -9.64 -14.54 -8.50
CA ASP A 49 -11.07 -14.80 -8.45
C ASP A 49 -11.91 -14.15 -9.56
N ASP A 50 -11.30 -13.37 -10.47
CA ASP A 50 -12.02 -12.67 -11.54
C ASP A 50 -12.19 -13.48 -12.83
N ASP A 51 -11.43 -14.56 -13.02
CA ASP A 51 -11.44 -15.39 -14.23
C ASP A 51 -12.39 -16.58 -14.09
N LEU A 52 -13.69 -16.31 -14.25
CA LEU A 52 -14.69 -17.36 -14.41
C LEU A 52 -14.44 -18.11 -15.74
N PRO A 53 -14.39 -19.46 -15.75
CA PRO A 53 -14.25 -20.21 -16.99
C PRO A 53 -15.47 -19.95 -17.89
N PRO A 54 -15.27 -19.64 -19.19
CA PRO A 54 -16.37 -19.33 -20.10
C PRO A 54 -17.39 -20.47 -20.24
N SER A 55 -16.97 -21.71 -20.01
CA SER A 55 -17.82 -22.90 -20.10
C SER A 55 -18.77 -23.09 -18.92
N MET A 56 -18.64 -22.31 -17.82
CA MET A 56 -19.55 -22.43 -16.69
C MET A 56 -20.98 -22.10 -17.08
N LEU A 57 -21.93 -22.87 -16.55
CA LEU A 57 -23.35 -22.61 -16.76
C LEU A 57 -23.83 -21.39 -15.99
N LEU A 58 -24.87 -20.75 -16.53
CA LEU A 58 -25.62 -19.70 -15.84
C LEU A 58 -26.22 -20.19 -14.52
N LYS A 59 -26.21 -19.32 -13.50
CA LYS A 59 -26.69 -19.61 -12.14
C LYS A 59 -28.06 -20.31 -12.12
N ASP A 60 -29.02 -19.76 -12.86
CA ASP A 60 -30.41 -20.21 -12.81
C ASP A 60 -30.58 -21.65 -13.37
N TYR A 61 -29.65 -22.10 -14.23
CA TYR A 61 -29.71 -23.41 -14.89
C TYR A 61 -28.83 -24.48 -14.24
N GLN A 62 -27.93 -24.10 -13.31
CA GLN A 62 -27.04 -25.05 -12.63
C GLN A 62 -27.79 -26.09 -11.80
N ASN A 63 -28.93 -25.72 -11.23
CA ASN A 63 -29.70 -26.59 -10.32
C ASN A 63 -30.80 -27.41 -11.02
N VAL A 64 -30.89 -27.36 -12.35
CA VAL A 64 -31.94 -28.06 -13.10
C VAL A 64 -31.56 -29.54 -13.27
N PRO A 65 -32.42 -30.50 -12.89
CA PRO A 65 -32.10 -31.92 -13.02
C PRO A 65 -31.94 -32.31 -14.50
N GLY A 66 -30.88 -33.05 -14.82
CA GLY A 66 -30.64 -33.59 -16.15
C GLY A 66 -29.88 -32.67 -17.13
N ILE A 67 -29.43 -31.49 -16.68
CA ILE A 67 -28.66 -30.54 -17.51
C ILE A 67 -27.37 -31.16 -18.08
N ASP A 68 -26.75 -32.09 -17.36
CA ASP A 68 -25.53 -32.78 -17.77
C ASP A 68 -25.73 -33.72 -18.95
N LYS A 69 -26.97 -34.14 -19.23
CA LYS A 69 -27.28 -35.07 -20.33
C LYS A 69 -27.64 -34.34 -21.63
N VAL A 70 -27.77 -33.03 -21.58
CA VAL A 70 -28.16 -32.22 -22.72
C VAL A 70 -26.99 -32.11 -23.72
N ASP A 71 -27.33 -31.97 -25.00
CA ASP A 71 -26.37 -31.77 -26.08
C ASP A 71 -25.39 -30.61 -25.82
N ALA A 72 -24.18 -30.74 -26.38
CA ALA A 72 -23.08 -29.79 -26.20
C ALA A 72 -23.44 -28.38 -26.72
N VAL A 73 -24.23 -28.29 -27.79
CA VAL A 73 -24.65 -27.00 -28.37
C VAL A 73 -25.51 -26.22 -27.37
N VAL A 74 -26.50 -26.88 -26.76
CA VAL A 74 -27.39 -26.25 -25.78
C VAL A 74 -26.61 -25.87 -24.52
N LYS A 75 -25.67 -26.72 -24.06
CA LYS A 75 -24.77 -26.37 -22.95
C LYS A 75 -23.95 -25.11 -23.24
N ARG A 76 -23.46 -24.95 -24.46
CA ARG A 76 -22.74 -23.74 -24.89
C ARG A 76 -23.63 -22.50 -24.87
N LEU A 77 -24.88 -22.61 -25.35
CA LEU A 77 -25.83 -21.49 -25.32
C LEU A 77 -26.17 -21.04 -23.89
N LEU A 78 -26.20 -21.97 -22.93
CA LEU A 78 -26.45 -21.70 -21.51
C LEU A 78 -25.18 -21.41 -20.69
N SER A 79 -24.04 -21.26 -21.36
CA SER A 79 -22.76 -20.98 -20.72
C SER A 79 -22.46 -19.48 -20.57
N LEU A 80 -21.49 -19.13 -19.73
CA LEU A 80 -21.01 -17.76 -19.54
C LEU A 80 -20.32 -17.16 -20.79
N GLU A 81 -19.90 -17.99 -21.74
CA GLU A 81 -19.35 -17.57 -23.03
C GLU A 81 -20.35 -16.68 -23.78
N MET A 82 -21.61 -17.13 -23.87
CA MET A 82 -22.69 -16.44 -24.59
C MET A 82 -23.50 -15.48 -23.71
N ALA A 83 -23.12 -15.33 -22.44
CA ALA A 83 -23.88 -14.58 -21.45
C ALA A 83 -23.55 -13.09 -21.40
N ASN A 84 -24.51 -12.30 -20.92
CA ASN A 84 -24.31 -10.88 -20.59
C ASN A 84 -23.44 -10.73 -19.33
N GLN A 85 -22.77 -9.57 -19.19
CA GLN A 85 -21.98 -9.21 -18.01
C GLN A 85 -22.78 -9.33 -16.71
N LYS A 86 -24.09 -9.01 -16.72
CA LYS A 86 -24.94 -9.16 -15.53
C LYS A 86 -24.99 -10.59 -15.00
N GLU A 87 -25.02 -11.58 -15.90
CA GLU A 87 -25.05 -12.98 -15.51
C GLU A 87 -23.70 -13.42 -14.93
N LYS A 88 -22.59 -12.95 -15.51
CA LYS A 88 -21.25 -13.14 -14.94
C LYS A 88 -21.17 -12.58 -13.51
N LEU A 89 -21.73 -11.40 -13.27
CA LEU A 89 -21.77 -10.80 -11.93
C LEU A 89 -22.60 -11.62 -10.93
N LYS A 90 -23.72 -12.24 -11.36
CA LYS A 90 -24.51 -13.13 -10.50
C LYS A 90 -23.70 -14.36 -10.06
N VAL A 91 -22.97 -14.97 -10.99
CA VAL A 91 -22.11 -16.13 -10.70
C VAL A 91 -20.96 -15.73 -9.77
N LYS A 92 -20.27 -14.60 -10.05
CA LYS A 92 -19.24 -14.04 -9.14
C LYS A 92 -19.81 -13.81 -7.74
N GLN A 93 -21.04 -13.30 -7.65
CA GLN A 93 -21.70 -13.06 -6.38
C GLN A 93 -21.94 -14.32 -5.59
N GLU A 94 -22.45 -15.37 -6.22
CA GLU A 94 -22.67 -16.64 -5.55
C GLU A 94 -21.36 -17.28 -5.05
N LEU A 95 -20.31 -17.29 -5.88
CA LEU A 95 -19.01 -17.82 -5.46
C LEU A 95 -18.45 -17.06 -4.25
N MET A 96 -18.49 -15.72 -4.29
CA MET A 96 -18.00 -14.89 -3.18
C MET A 96 -18.87 -15.04 -1.92
N MET A 97 -20.19 -15.19 -2.07
CA MET A 97 -21.10 -15.43 -0.94
C MET A 97 -20.77 -16.76 -0.26
N ASN A 98 -20.51 -17.82 -1.03
CA ASN A 98 -20.16 -19.13 -0.50
C ASN A 98 -18.83 -19.14 0.27
N LYS A 99 -17.85 -18.30 -0.13
CA LYS A 99 -16.58 -18.15 0.60
C LYS A 99 -16.77 -17.38 1.92
N VAL A 100 -17.45 -16.25 1.85
CA VAL A 100 -17.50 -15.28 2.95
C VAL A 100 -18.58 -15.64 3.98
N VAL A 101 -19.81 -15.84 3.52
CA VAL A 101 -21.02 -15.89 4.37
C VAL A 101 -21.22 -17.30 4.91
N ALA A 102 -21.56 -17.44 6.19
CA ALA A 102 -21.86 -18.75 6.77
C ALA A 102 -23.12 -19.37 6.16
N ASN A 103 -24.15 -18.56 5.93
CA ASN A 103 -25.42 -18.96 5.31
C ASN A 103 -25.58 -18.31 3.93
N PRO A 104 -25.31 -19.04 2.82
CA PRO A 104 -25.29 -18.45 1.48
C PRO A 104 -26.67 -18.02 0.97
N LYS A 105 -27.76 -18.48 1.61
CA LYS A 105 -29.13 -18.08 1.28
C LYS A 105 -29.52 -16.72 1.88
N ASP A 106 -28.79 -16.23 2.88
CA ASP A 106 -29.11 -14.94 3.48
C ASP A 106 -28.54 -13.78 2.63
N THR A 107 -29.45 -12.94 2.14
CA THR A 107 -29.11 -11.76 1.33
C THR A 107 -29.13 -10.47 2.16
N ARG A 108 -29.78 -10.47 3.34
CA ARG A 108 -30.02 -9.24 4.13
C ARG A 108 -28.90 -8.95 5.12
N SER A 109 -28.10 -9.96 5.49
CA SER A 109 -26.93 -9.80 6.37
C SER A 109 -25.96 -8.71 5.89
N LEU A 110 -25.20 -8.14 6.83
CA LEU A 110 -24.19 -7.13 6.51
C LEU A 110 -23.10 -7.69 5.61
N GLU A 111 -22.67 -8.94 5.85
CA GLU A 111 -21.68 -9.66 5.06
C GLU A 111 -22.12 -9.80 3.60
N ALA A 112 -23.33 -10.33 3.37
CA ALA A 112 -23.86 -10.52 2.03
C ALA A 112 -23.95 -9.21 1.26
N ARG A 113 -24.41 -8.15 1.93
CA ARG A 113 -24.48 -6.82 1.32
C ARG A 113 -23.10 -6.23 1.01
N ILE A 114 -22.08 -6.49 1.84
CA ILE A 114 -20.69 -6.07 1.57
C ILE A 114 -20.14 -6.82 0.35
N VAL A 115 -20.40 -8.12 0.23
CA VAL A 115 -20.02 -8.93 -0.94
C VAL A 115 -20.67 -8.37 -2.22
N ALA A 116 -21.99 -8.14 -2.18
CA ALA A 116 -22.73 -7.59 -3.32
C ALA A 116 -22.22 -6.19 -3.73
N LEU A 117 -21.89 -5.32 -2.77
CA LEU A 117 -21.29 -4.02 -3.05
C LEU A 117 -19.87 -4.14 -3.62
N THR A 118 -19.08 -5.09 -3.13
CA THR A 118 -17.70 -5.30 -3.61
C THR A 118 -17.69 -5.71 -5.08
N ILE A 119 -18.61 -6.56 -5.50
CA ILE A 119 -18.74 -6.97 -6.91
C ILE A 119 -19.19 -5.80 -7.79
N LYS A 120 -20.11 -4.97 -7.32
CA LYS A 120 -20.50 -3.74 -8.02
C LYS A 120 -19.31 -2.79 -8.18
N ILE A 121 -18.49 -2.64 -7.14
CA ILE A 121 -17.28 -1.81 -7.16
C ILE A 121 -16.29 -2.33 -8.20
N ARG A 122 -15.97 -3.63 -8.20
CA ARG A 122 -15.08 -4.25 -9.21
C ARG A 122 -15.61 -4.03 -10.64
N ASN A 123 -16.91 -4.21 -10.86
CA ASN A 123 -17.52 -3.94 -12.16
C ASN A 123 -17.44 -2.46 -12.59
N TYR A 124 -17.60 -1.52 -11.65
CA TYR A 124 -17.41 -0.09 -11.95
C TYR A 124 -15.94 0.25 -12.23
N GLU A 125 -14.99 -0.41 -11.57
CA GLU A 125 -13.57 -0.26 -11.83
C GLU A 125 -13.22 -0.75 -13.25
N GLU A 126 -13.69 -1.92 -13.67
CA GLU A 126 -13.55 -2.42 -15.05
C GLU A 126 -14.13 -1.43 -16.08
N HIS A 127 -15.30 -0.86 -15.82
CA HIS A 127 -15.91 0.17 -16.69
C HIS A 127 -15.08 1.45 -16.73
N MET A 128 -14.56 1.91 -15.59
CA MET A 128 -13.73 3.12 -15.50
C MET A 128 -12.37 2.98 -16.16
N GLN A 129 -11.80 1.79 -16.19
CA GLN A 129 -10.56 1.50 -16.93
C GLN A 129 -10.76 1.74 -18.44
N LYS A 130 -11.91 1.35 -18.99
CA LYS A 130 -12.25 1.58 -20.40
C LYS A 130 -12.73 3.01 -20.67
N HIS A 131 -13.52 3.57 -19.75
CA HIS A 131 -14.22 4.85 -19.94
C HIS A 131 -13.88 5.88 -18.86
N GLY A 132 -12.63 6.34 -18.80
CA GLY A 132 -12.16 7.28 -17.75
C GLY A 132 -12.81 8.68 -17.75
N LYS A 133 -13.56 9.05 -18.80
CA LYS A 133 -14.23 10.35 -18.89
C LYS A 133 -15.62 10.39 -18.26
N ASP A 134 -16.26 9.23 -18.05
CA ASP A 134 -17.61 9.15 -17.53
C ASP A 134 -17.67 9.52 -16.03
N LYS A 135 -18.33 10.64 -15.72
CA LYS A 135 -18.41 11.18 -14.36
C LYS A 135 -19.55 10.57 -13.55
N ALA A 136 -20.60 10.07 -14.20
CA ALA A 136 -21.73 9.45 -13.52
C ALA A 136 -21.29 8.15 -12.85
N HIS A 137 -20.60 7.28 -13.60
CA HIS A 137 -20.07 6.03 -13.06
C HIS A 137 -18.95 6.27 -12.04
N LYS A 138 -18.10 7.28 -12.22
CA LYS A 138 -17.12 7.68 -11.19
C LYS A 138 -17.81 8.07 -9.88
N ARG A 139 -18.92 8.80 -9.94
CA ARG A 139 -19.71 9.15 -8.75
C ARG A 139 -20.31 7.90 -8.10
N PHE A 140 -20.90 6.99 -8.87
CA PHE A 140 -21.46 5.74 -8.33
C PHE A 140 -20.40 4.85 -7.68
N LEU A 141 -19.21 4.77 -8.26
CA LEU A 141 -18.06 4.06 -7.70
C LEU A 141 -17.69 4.63 -6.32
N LEU A 142 -17.48 5.94 -6.21
CA LEU A 142 -17.13 6.60 -4.95
C LEU A 142 -18.21 6.41 -3.88
N MET A 143 -19.48 6.60 -4.24
CA MET A 143 -20.61 6.38 -3.32
C MET A 143 -20.68 4.93 -2.83
N SER A 144 -20.43 3.96 -3.70
CA SER A 144 -20.44 2.54 -3.36
C SER A 144 -19.29 2.17 -2.41
N ILE A 145 -18.10 2.74 -2.64
CA ILE A 145 -16.94 2.59 -1.75
C ILE A 145 -17.26 3.12 -0.35
N ASP A 146 -17.85 4.31 -0.26
CA ASP A 146 -18.21 4.93 1.02
C ASP A 146 -19.32 4.15 1.74
N GLN A 147 -20.31 3.65 0.98
CA GLN A 147 -21.34 2.76 1.52
C GLN A 147 -20.72 1.49 2.10
N ARG A 148 -19.81 0.83 1.37
CA ARG A 148 -19.09 -0.35 1.84
C ARG A 148 -18.28 -0.05 3.10
N LYS A 149 -17.56 1.07 3.15
CA LYS A 149 -16.81 1.51 4.35
C LYS A 149 -17.73 1.71 5.57
N LYS A 150 -18.91 2.29 5.37
CA LYS A 150 -19.92 2.45 6.44
C LYS A 150 -20.40 1.08 6.94
N MET A 151 -20.62 0.12 6.04
CA MET A 151 -21.03 -1.23 6.42
C MET A 151 -19.94 -1.98 7.17
N LEU A 152 -18.68 -1.91 6.72
CA LEU A 152 -17.53 -2.49 7.43
C LEU A 152 -17.36 -1.88 8.83
N LYS A 153 -17.54 -0.56 8.97
CA LYS A 153 -17.53 0.11 10.29
C LYS A 153 -18.61 -0.45 11.21
N ASN A 154 -19.80 -0.73 10.69
CA ASN A 154 -20.88 -1.30 11.50
C ASN A 154 -20.60 -2.76 11.87
N LEU A 155 -20.13 -3.55 10.91
CA LEU A 155 -19.81 -4.96 11.12
C LEU A 155 -18.71 -5.12 12.18
N ARG A 156 -17.67 -4.29 12.12
CA ARG A 156 -16.61 -4.23 13.14
C ARG A 156 -17.12 -3.92 14.55
N LYS A 157 -18.21 -3.15 14.68
CA LYS A 157 -18.81 -2.83 16.00
C LYS A 157 -19.67 -3.95 16.54
N THR A 158 -20.31 -4.73 15.66
CA THR A 158 -21.21 -5.80 16.07
C THR A 158 -20.45 -7.10 16.29
N ASN A 159 -19.76 -7.62 15.27
CA ASN A 159 -19.11 -8.93 15.28
C ASN A 159 -17.70 -8.82 14.68
N TYR A 160 -16.67 -8.90 15.51
CA TYR A 160 -15.29 -8.69 15.07
C TYR A 160 -14.74 -9.88 14.26
N ASP A 161 -15.05 -11.12 14.64
CA ASP A 161 -14.53 -12.32 13.98
C ASP A 161 -14.98 -12.40 12.52
N VAL A 162 -16.27 -12.11 12.30
CA VAL A 162 -16.86 -12.00 10.96
C VAL A 162 -16.20 -10.87 10.17
N PHE A 163 -15.94 -9.72 10.81
CA PHE A 163 -15.27 -8.60 10.17
C PHE A 163 -13.89 -9.00 9.66
N GLU A 164 -13.09 -9.65 10.49
CA GLU A 164 -11.78 -10.12 10.10
C GLU A 164 -11.84 -11.14 8.96
N LYS A 165 -12.76 -12.13 9.04
CA LYS A 165 -13.00 -13.08 7.95
C LYS A 165 -13.34 -12.35 6.64
N THR A 166 -14.31 -11.43 6.68
CA THR A 166 -14.74 -10.71 5.47
C THR A 166 -13.62 -9.87 4.84
N CYS A 167 -12.76 -9.25 5.66
CA CYS A 167 -11.62 -8.47 5.18
C CYS A 167 -10.55 -9.35 4.53
N ARG A 168 -10.29 -10.53 5.09
CA ARG A 168 -9.34 -11.51 4.53
C ARG A 168 -9.85 -12.08 3.20
N GLU A 169 -11.08 -12.58 3.16
CA GLU A 169 -11.64 -13.25 1.98
C GLU A 169 -11.89 -12.31 0.79
N LEU A 170 -12.15 -11.02 1.05
CA LEU A 170 -12.39 -10.03 0.00
C LEU A 170 -11.14 -9.20 -0.36
N ASP A 171 -10.01 -9.47 0.31
CA ASP A 171 -8.76 -8.70 0.22
C ASP A 171 -8.97 -7.19 0.45
N ILE A 172 -9.72 -6.84 1.50
CA ILE A 172 -10.04 -5.45 1.84
C ILE A 172 -9.27 -5.01 3.09
N GLU A 173 -8.35 -4.05 2.90
CA GLU A 173 -7.71 -3.37 4.02
C GLU A 173 -8.64 -2.30 4.63
N TYR A 174 -8.94 -2.42 5.93
CA TYR A 174 -9.71 -1.42 6.65
C TYR A 174 -8.81 -0.32 7.22
N THR A 175 -8.79 0.84 6.55
CA THR A 175 -8.09 2.03 7.06
C THR A 175 -9.05 2.94 7.83
N PHE A 176 -8.61 3.44 8.99
CA PHE A 176 -9.36 4.43 9.75
C PHE A 176 -9.42 5.78 9.00
N PRO A 177 -10.57 6.48 9.03
CA PRO A 177 -10.65 7.83 8.47
C PRO A 177 -9.75 8.78 9.28
N PRO A 178 -9.05 9.73 8.63
CA PRO A 178 -8.27 10.73 9.33
C PRO A 178 -9.19 11.64 10.14
N GLN A 179 -8.69 12.13 11.27
CA GLN A 179 -9.45 13.05 12.13
C GLN A 179 -9.82 14.36 11.41
N TYR A 180 -8.95 14.85 10.52
CA TYR A 180 -9.14 16.12 9.82
C TYR A 180 -8.80 16.01 8.33
N TYR A 181 -9.73 16.43 7.47
CA TYR A 181 -9.52 16.53 6.03
C TYR A 181 -8.94 17.90 5.66
N ARG A 182 -7.63 18.07 5.87
CA ARG A 182 -6.91 19.31 5.48
C ARG A 182 -6.27 19.17 4.11
N LYS A 183 -6.42 20.17 3.24
CA LYS A 183 -5.71 20.22 1.95
C LYS A 183 -4.22 20.50 2.16
N ALA A 184 -3.38 19.58 1.71
CA ALA A 184 -1.93 19.71 1.79
C ALA A 184 -1.40 20.58 0.63
N HIS A 185 -1.36 21.89 0.85
CA HIS A 185 -0.81 22.84 -0.12
C HIS A 185 0.73 22.81 -0.14
N HIS A 186 1.34 23.27 -1.24
CA HIS A 186 2.78 23.15 -1.48
C HIS A 186 3.65 23.71 -0.33
N ARG A 187 3.33 24.92 0.16
CA ARG A 187 4.02 25.54 1.30
C ARG A 187 3.95 24.69 2.57
N PHE A 188 2.79 24.08 2.86
CA PHE A 188 2.64 23.19 4.02
C PHE A 188 3.47 21.93 3.87
N LEU A 189 3.50 21.32 2.69
CA LEU A 189 4.27 20.10 2.43
C LEU A 189 5.78 20.34 2.61
N ILE A 190 6.31 21.44 2.04
CA ILE A 190 7.73 21.81 2.21
C ILE A 190 8.04 22.06 3.68
N LYS A 191 7.23 22.89 4.35
CA LYS A 191 7.45 23.19 5.78
C LYS A 191 7.40 21.92 6.63
N LYS A 192 6.45 21.02 6.36
CA LYS A 192 6.31 19.76 7.10
C LYS A 192 7.52 18.84 6.87
N ALA A 193 8.01 18.72 5.63
CA ALA A 193 9.20 17.94 5.29
C ALA A 193 10.44 18.48 6.02
N LEU A 194 10.66 19.79 5.98
CA LEU A 194 11.76 20.45 6.69
C LEU A 194 11.67 20.20 8.21
N CYS A 195 10.48 20.38 8.80
CA CYS A 195 10.29 20.12 10.23
C CYS A 195 10.58 18.68 10.63
N ILE A 196 10.26 17.70 9.77
CA ILE A 196 10.58 16.27 10.01
C ILE A 196 12.10 16.07 10.01
N GLN A 197 12.81 16.63 9.03
CA GLN A 197 14.27 16.53 8.95
C GLN A 197 14.94 17.18 10.17
N VAL A 198 14.55 18.41 10.52
CA VAL A 198 15.08 19.13 11.68
C VAL A 198 14.81 18.36 12.97
N PHE A 199 13.64 17.72 13.11
CA PHE A 199 13.32 16.89 14.25
C PHE A 199 14.25 15.67 14.36
N GLN A 200 14.48 14.96 13.25
CA GLN A 200 15.39 13.81 13.21
C GLN A 200 16.81 14.20 13.61
N GLU A 201 17.34 15.29 13.06
CA GLU A 201 18.68 15.79 13.40
C GLU A 201 18.80 16.21 14.86
N LYS A 202 17.79 16.92 15.39
CA LYS A 202 17.75 17.29 16.80
C LYS A 202 17.75 16.07 17.72
N GLN A 203 17.06 14.99 17.34
CA GLN A 203 17.04 13.75 18.11
C GLN A 203 18.39 13.01 18.06
N LYS A 204 19.08 13.01 16.91
CA LYS A 204 20.44 12.48 16.79
C LYS A 204 21.42 13.20 17.72
N LEU A 205 21.43 14.53 17.69
CA LEU A 205 22.30 15.33 18.55
C LEU A 205 21.98 15.14 20.04
N LYS A 206 20.69 15.03 20.42
CA LYS A 206 20.31 14.72 21.80
C LYS A 206 20.81 13.36 22.25
N LYS A 207 20.73 12.33 21.39
CA LYS A 207 21.26 10.99 21.69
C LYS A 207 22.78 11.02 21.87
N GLN A 208 23.51 11.70 20.98
CA GLN A 208 24.96 11.87 21.09
C GLN A 208 25.33 12.57 22.41
N LYS A 209 24.66 13.68 22.76
CA LYS A 209 24.90 14.39 24.03
C LYS A 209 24.63 13.51 25.25
N ARG A 210 23.57 12.69 25.23
CA ARG A 210 23.28 11.74 26.32
C ARG A 210 24.34 10.64 26.41
N ALA A 211 24.79 10.11 25.28
CA ALA A 211 25.85 9.10 25.23
C ALA A 211 27.18 9.65 25.75
N LEU A 212 27.57 10.86 25.35
CA LEU A 212 28.78 11.52 25.86
C LEU A 212 28.70 11.76 27.37
N LYS A 213 27.55 12.21 27.89
CA LYS A 213 27.35 12.39 29.34
C LYS A 213 27.40 11.06 30.10
N ALA A 214 26.79 10.01 29.55
CA ALA A 214 26.83 8.68 30.17
C ALA A 214 28.24 8.08 30.15
N ALA A 215 29.00 8.26 29.06
CA ALA A 215 30.39 7.85 28.96
C ALA A 215 31.27 8.61 29.97
N ALA A 216 31.07 9.93 30.12
CA ALA A 216 31.78 10.73 31.12
C ALA A 216 31.44 10.30 32.56
N ALA A 217 30.17 10.03 32.86
CA ALA A 217 29.76 9.53 34.19
C ALA A 217 30.33 8.13 34.48
N ALA A 218 30.35 7.24 33.49
CA ALA A 218 30.93 5.91 33.62
C ALA A 218 32.47 5.95 33.75
N ALA A 219 33.15 6.91 33.15
CA ALA A 219 34.57 7.15 33.35
C ALA A 219 34.85 7.62 34.79
N ALA A 220 34.10 8.62 35.29
CA ALA A 220 34.23 9.09 36.67
C ALA A 220 34.02 7.96 37.70
N GLN A 221 33.03 7.08 37.49
CA GLN A 221 32.80 5.93 38.38
C GLN A 221 33.92 4.87 38.33
N LYS A 222 34.68 4.77 37.22
CA LYS A 222 35.85 3.87 37.14
C LYS A 222 37.05 4.43 37.88
N ASP A 223 37.26 5.74 37.78
CA ASP A 223 38.34 6.44 38.49
C ASP A 223 38.13 6.35 40.02
N ASP A 224 36.89 6.54 40.50
CA ASP A 224 36.54 6.39 41.93
C ASP A 224 36.75 4.95 42.46
N ASN A 225 36.58 3.93 41.61
CA ASN A 225 36.73 2.53 42.02
C ASN A 225 38.19 2.05 41.99
N GLN A 226 39.06 2.65 41.17
CA GLN A 226 40.51 2.40 41.18
C GLN A 226 41.20 3.00 42.42
N GLY A 227 40.72 4.13 42.92
CA GLY A 227 41.24 4.76 44.14
C GLY A 227 41.04 3.95 45.43
N ASN A 228 40.15 2.94 45.43
CA ASN A 228 39.87 2.11 46.61
C ASN A 228 40.60 0.75 46.60
N THR A 229 41.34 0.42 45.54
CA THR A 229 42.13 -0.83 45.42
C THR A 229 43.63 -0.66 45.72
N GLU A 230 44.12 0.56 45.92
CA GLU A 230 45.52 0.84 46.28
C GLU A 230 45.68 1.13 47.78
N SER A 231 45.34 0.16 48.63
CA SER A 231 45.81 0.13 50.02
C SER A 231 46.76 -1.04 50.20
N PRO A 232 48.09 -0.87 50.04
CA PRO A 232 49.04 -1.89 50.41
C PRO A 232 49.11 -1.97 51.93
N SER A 233 48.52 -3.02 52.49
CA SER A 233 48.78 -3.50 53.84
C SER A 233 50.28 -3.70 54.04
N LYS A 234 50.94 -2.74 54.69
CA LYS A 234 52.28 -2.89 55.26
C LYS A 234 52.16 -3.51 56.65
N ALA A 235 52.60 -4.75 56.80
CA ALA A 235 52.90 -5.43 58.05
C ALA A 235 54.21 -6.21 57.84
#